data_AF-A0A6N8I1A1-F1
#
_entry.id   AF-A0A6N8I1A1-F1
#
_cell.length_a   1.000
_cell.length_b   1.000
_cell.length_c   1.000
_cell.angle_alpha   90.00
_cell.angle_beta   90.00
_cell.angle_gamma   90.00
#
_symmetry.space_group_name_H-M   'P 1'
#
loop_
_entity.id
_entity.type
_entity.pdbx_description
1 polymer ?
#
loop_
_entity_poly.entity_id
_entity_poly.type
_entity_poly.pdbx_seq_one_letter_code
_entity_poly.pdbx_strand_id
1 'polypeptide(L)'
;MKKTSMLLLCVIALLTVLVVLGLPHWNRQSGSSSAPDSTASSNFTSIEPSSQESSAIIAAASRQNEDLYIVREFDGHIGVFREGDKLPFEEIDIDVSIFPEEDQKLLHDGIQARGTAELTRVIEDYEG
;
A
#
# COMPACT_ATOMS: atom_id res chain seq x y z
N MET A 1 38.25 -3.74 -23.38
CA MET A 1 36.82 -3.76 -23.02
C MET A 1 36.51 -4.89 -22.03
N LYS A 2 37.31 -5.07 -20.96
CA LYS A 2 37.17 -6.22 -20.01
C LYS A 2 36.67 -5.80 -18.62
N LYS A 3 36.80 -4.51 -18.28
CA LYS A 3 36.44 -3.95 -16.97
C LYS A 3 34.93 -3.71 -16.83
N THR A 4 34.27 -3.30 -17.91
CA THR A 4 32.81 -3.11 -17.98
C THR A 4 32.05 -4.44 -17.98
N SER A 5 32.61 -5.48 -18.60
CA SER A 5 32.01 -6.83 -18.60
C SER A 5 32.07 -7.50 -17.21
N MET A 6 33.13 -7.25 -16.43
CA MET A 6 33.25 -7.75 -15.05
C MET A 6 32.31 -7.01 -14.08
N LEU A 7 32.18 -5.69 -14.21
CA LEU A 7 31.25 -4.90 -13.42
C LEU A 7 29.79 -5.29 -13.68
N LEU A 8 29.42 -5.51 -14.95
CA LEU A 8 28.06 -5.91 -15.32
C LEU A 8 27.68 -7.28 -14.72
N LEU A 9 28.58 -8.26 -14.77
CA LEU A 9 28.36 -9.59 -14.18
C LEU A 9 28.19 -9.54 -12.65
N CYS A 10 28.92 -8.65 -11.97
CA CYS A 10 28.83 -8.50 -10.52
C CYS A 10 27.50 -7.89 -10.07
N VAL A 11 26.98 -6.91 -10.82
CA VAL A 11 25.70 -6.26 -10.53
C VAL A 11 24.53 -7.22 -10.75
N ILE A 12 24.57 -8.01 -11.82
CA ILE A 12 23.52 -9.00 -12.11
C ILE A 12 23.48 -10.10 -11.04
N ALA A 13 24.63 -10.59 -10.58
CA ALA A 13 24.69 -11.60 -9.52
C ALA A 13 24.09 -11.10 -8.19
N LEU A 14 24.38 -9.84 -7.81
CA LEU A 14 23.84 -9.23 -6.59
C LEU A 14 22.31 -9.04 -6.66
N LEU A 15 21.78 -8.68 -7.83
CA LEU A 15 20.33 -8.52 -8.03
C LEU A 15 19.58 -9.85 -7.93
N THR A 16 20.14 -10.96 -8.44
CA THR A 16 19.48 -12.27 -8.37
C THR A 16 19.35 -12.83 -6.95
N VAL A 17 20.30 -12.52 -6.06
CA VAL A 17 20.27 -12.98 -4.66
C VAL A 17 19.22 -12.22 -3.84
N LEU A 18 18.99 -10.94 -4.13
CA LEU A 18 17.97 -10.13 -3.45
C LEU A 18 16.54 -10.56 -3.82
N VAL A 19 16.30 -10.97 -5.06
CA VAL A 19 14.97 -11.43 -5.53
C VAL A 19 14.56 -12.76 -4.88
N VAL A 20 15.49 -13.69 -4.65
CA VAL A 20 15.18 -15.00 -4.03
C VAL A 20 14.88 -14.89 -2.53
N LEU A 21 15.45 -13.88 -1.84
CA LEU A 21 15.22 -13.66 -0.41
C LEU A 21 13.95 -12.84 -0.10
N GLY A 22 13.34 -12.21 -1.12
CA GLY A 22 12.18 -11.32 -0.96
C GLY A 22 10.82 -11.94 -1.29
N LEU A 23 10.75 -13.19 -1.75
CA LEU A 23 9.48 -13.82 -2.12
C LEU A 23 8.87 -14.60 -0.94
N PRO A 24 7.73 -14.17 -0.36
CA PRO A 24 6.98 -14.98 0.59
C PRO A 24 6.39 -16.17 -0.15
N HIS A 25 6.83 -17.37 0.22
CA HIS A 25 6.33 -18.64 -0.32
C HIS A 25 4.87 -18.91 0.11
N TRP A 26 3.91 -18.21 -0.49
CA TRP A 26 2.49 -18.45 -0.21
C TRP A 26 2.06 -19.76 -0.87
N ASN A 27 2.18 -20.85 -0.09
CA ASN A 27 1.61 -22.15 -0.37
C ASN A 27 0.06 -22.03 -0.38
N ARG A 28 -0.52 -21.74 -1.55
CA ARG A 28 -1.97 -21.79 -1.77
C ARG A 28 -2.39 -23.25 -1.95
N GLN A 29 -2.85 -23.87 -0.88
CA GLN A 29 -3.65 -25.07 -0.99
C GLN A 29 -5.10 -24.66 -1.24
N SER A 30 -5.52 -24.80 -2.50
CA SER A 30 -6.90 -24.58 -2.93
C SER A 30 -7.69 -25.89 -2.92
N GLY A 31 -8.76 -25.91 -2.13
CA GLY A 31 -10.08 -26.43 -2.51
C GLY A 31 -10.37 -27.92 -2.38
N SER A 32 -11.46 -28.27 -1.68
CA SER A 32 -12.69 -28.76 -2.33
C SER A 32 -13.82 -28.98 -1.29
N SER A 33 -15.01 -28.42 -1.59
CA SER A 33 -16.40 -28.94 -1.45
C SER A 33 -16.85 -29.71 -0.17
N SER A 34 -18.06 -29.66 0.37
CA SER A 34 -19.35 -28.97 0.19
C SER A 34 -20.27 -29.43 1.36
N ALA A 35 -21.33 -28.66 1.65
CA ALA A 35 -22.45 -28.78 2.62
C ALA A 35 -23.10 -30.19 2.81
N PRO A 36 -24.13 -30.44 3.69
CA PRO A 36 -25.00 -29.52 4.46
C PRO A 36 -25.34 -29.98 5.92
N ASP A 37 -26.08 -29.18 6.71
CA ASP A 37 -27.48 -29.47 7.13
C ASP A 37 -27.99 -28.59 8.32
N SER A 38 -29.25 -28.20 8.18
CA SER A 38 -30.31 -27.79 9.12
C SER A 38 -30.03 -27.66 10.64
N THR A 39 -30.58 -26.60 11.25
CA THR A 39 -31.67 -26.66 12.28
C THR A 39 -31.62 -25.51 13.30
N ALA A 40 -32.72 -24.76 13.33
CA ALA A 40 -33.40 -24.09 14.44
C ALA A 40 -32.65 -23.73 15.75
N SER A 41 -32.73 -22.42 16.05
CA SER A 41 -33.24 -21.83 17.30
C SER A 41 -32.53 -22.06 18.65
N SER A 42 -32.11 -20.92 19.20
CA SER A 42 -32.04 -20.57 20.64
C SER A 42 -30.92 -21.20 21.47
N ASN A 43 -29.92 -20.41 21.87
CA ASN A 43 -29.92 -19.76 23.19
C ASN A 43 -28.65 -18.93 23.44
N PHE A 44 -28.87 -17.89 24.22
CA PHE A 44 -27.96 -16.91 24.83
C PHE A 44 -26.60 -17.47 25.27
N THR A 45 -25.50 -16.83 24.87
CA THR A 45 -24.28 -16.77 25.68
C THR A 45 -23.82 -15.32 25.65
N SER A 46 -23.80 -14.72 26.84
CA SER A 46 -23.36 -13.35 27.08
C SER A 46 -22.02 -13.10 26.38
N ILE A 47 -21.99 -12.13 25.48
CA ILE A 47 -20.73 -11.61 24.95
C ILE A 47 -20.11 -10.85 26.12
N GLU A 48 -19.18 -11.51 26.81
CA GLU A 48 -18.27 -10.84 27.74
C GLU A 48 -17.53 -9.76 26.93
N PRO A 49 -17.65 -8.46 27.28
CA PRO A 49 -16.91 -7.44 26.56
C PRO A 49 -15.46 -7.51 27.03
N SER A 50 -14.64 -8.31 26.34
CA SER A 50 -13.18 -8.20 26.38
C SER A 50 -12.82 -6.77 25.93
N SER A 51 -12.70 -5.87 26.90
CA SER A 51 -12.63 -4.42 26.69
C SER A 51 -11.20 -3.89 26.57
N GLN A 52 -10.22 -4.76 26.29
CA GLN A 52 -8.81 -4.36 26.24
C GLN A 52 -8.20 -4.34 24.84
N GLU A 53 -8.80 -5.00 23.85
CA GLU A 53 -8.28 -4.98 22.47
C GLU A 53 -8.83 -3.79 21.65
N SER A 54 -10.05 -3.33 21.96
CA SER A 54 -10.70 -2.24 21.20
C SER A 54 -9.98 -0.89 21.34
N SER A 55 -9.44 -0.57 22.52
CA SER A 55 -8.80 0.73 22.76
C SER A 55 -7.54 0.94 21.92
N ALA A 56 -6.75 -0.10 21.68
CA ALA A 56 -5.54 0.00 20.86
C ALA A 56 -5.89 0.14 19.37
N ILE A 57 -6.89 -0.58 18.89
CA ILE A 57 -7.38 -0.49 17.51
C ILE A 57 -7.99 0.89 17.24
N ILE A 58 -8.83 1.40 18.15
CA ILE A 58 -9.43 2.74 18.04
C ILE A 58 -8.36 3.83 18.12
N ALA A 59 -7.36 3.70 19.00
CA ALA A 59 -6.25 4.65 19.06
C ALA A 59 -5.37 4.63 17.80
N ALA A 60 -5.11 3.46 17.22
CA ALA A 60 -4.36 3.34 15.97
C ALA A 60 -5.13 3.95 14.79
N ALA A 61 -6.42 3.62 14.65
CA ALA A 61 -7.28 4.18 13.60
C ALA A 61 -7.45 5.71 13.76
N SER A 62 -7.54 6.21 15.00
CA SER A 62 -7.55 7.65 15.25
C SER A 62 -6.24 8.32 14.85
N ARG A 63 -5.09 7.67 15.02
CA ARG A 63 -3.80 8.21 14.56
C ARG A 63 -3.70 8.22 13.03
N GLN A 64 -4.19 7.17 12.36
CA GLN A 64 -4.24 7.13 10.90
C GLN A 64 -5.13 8.23 10.28
N ASN A 65 -6.08 8.80 11.05
CA ASN A 65 -6.86 9.96 10.63
C ASN A 65 -6.13 11.30 10.79
N GLU A 66 -5.06 11.36 11.58
CA GLU A 66 -4.28 12.58 11.80
C GLU A 66 -2.96 12.62 11.03
N ASP A 67 -2.53 11.49 10.44
CA ASP A 67 -1.34 11.42 9.60
C ASP A 67 -1.47 12.34 8.38
N LEU A 68 -0.41 13.08 8.04
CA LEU A 68 -0.38 13.96 6.87
C LEU A 68 0.38 13.28 5.73
N TYR A 69 -0.28 13.18 4.58
CA TYR A 69 0.25 12.64 3.34
C TYR A 69 0.37 13.72 2.29
N ILE A 70 1.32 13.54 1.36
CA ILE A 70 1.50 14.40 0.19
C ILE A 70 1.54 13.48 -1.03
N VAL A 71 0.58 13.64 -1.94
CA VAL A 71 0.56 12.95 -3.24
C VAL A 71 1.22 13.85 -4.28
N ARG A 72 2.29 13.38 -4.91
CA ARG A 72 3.05 14.16 -5.89
C ARG A 72 3.83 13.28 -6.87
N GLU A 73 4.31 13.85 -7.96
CA GLU A 73 5.17 13.16 -8.92
C GLU A 73 6.47 12.65 -8.25
N PHE A 74 6.84 11.42 -8.59
CA PHE A 74 8.10 10.76 -8.26
C PHE A 74 8.55 9.87 -9.42
N ASP A 75 9.72 10.18 -9.99
CA ASP A 75 10.32 9.43 -11.12
C ASP A 75 9.36 9.18 -12.30
N GLY A 76 8.50 10.17 -12.61
CA GLY A 76 7.50 10.09 -13.66
C GLY A 76 6.20 9.40 -13.26
N HIS A 77 6.10 8.84 -12.04
CA HIS A 77 4.90 8.17 -11.52
C HIS A 77 4.30 8.93 -10.33
N ILE A 78 3.13 8.49 -9.87
CA ILE A 78 2.51 9.07 -8.67
C ILE A 78 3.16 8.47 -7.42
N GLY A 79 3.68 9.33 -6.55
CA GLY A 79 4.22 8.96 -5.25
C GLY A 79 3.39 9.51 -4.10
N VAL A 80 3.17 8.69 -3.08
CA VAL A 80 2.56 9.06 -1.80
C VAL A 80 3.67 9.21 -0.76
N PHE A 81 3.78 10.38 -0.16
CA PHE A 81 4.81 10.71 0.84
C PHE A 81 4.15 10.95 2.19
N ARG A 82 4.83 10.57 3.27
CA ARG A 82 4.49 11.09 4.61
C ARG A 82 5.13 12.46 4.78
N GLU A 83 4.55 13.30 5.64
CA GLU A 83 5.11 14.62 5.93
C GLU A 83 6.59 14.53 6.36
N GLY A 84 7.46 15.26 5.66
CA GLY A 84 8.90 15.32 5.92
C GLY A 84 9.74 14.23 5.22
N ASP A 85 9.11 13.20 4.65
CA ASP A 85 9.82 12.15 3.92
C ASP A 85 10.28 12.61 2.54
N LYS A 86 11.47 12.16 2.13
CA LYS A 86 12.06 12.46 0.81
C LYS A 86 11.77 11.39 -0.24
N LEU A 87 11.49 10.17 0.22
CA LEU A 87 11.16 9.02 -0.61
C LEU A 87 9.69 8.68 -0.40
N PRO A 88 9.01 8.15 -1.42
CA PRO A 88 7.61 7.77 -1.28
C PRO A 88 7.48 6.66 -0.23
N PHE A 89 6.44 6.78 0.58
CA PHE A 89 5.91 5.68 1.37
C PHE A 89 5.28 4.62 0.47
N GLU A 90 4.66 5.05 -0.62
CA GLU A 90 4.05 4.20 -1.65
C GLU A 90 4.19 4.85 -3.03
N GLU A 91 4.46 4.04 -4.04
CA GLU A 91 4.57 4.46 -5.44
C GLU A 91 3.48 3.74 -6.24
N ILE A 92 2.72 4.51 -7.01
CA ILE A 92 1.62 4.06 -7.84
C ILE A 92 2.09 4.16 -9.28
N ASP A 93 2.16 3.01 -9.96
CA ASP A 93 2.69 2.84 -11.32
C ASP A 93 1.72 3.40 -12.38
N ILE A 94 1.49 4.71 -12.31
CA ILE A 94 0.70 5.49 -13.25
C ILE A 94 1.56 6.67 -13.69
N ASP A 95 1.85 6.72 -14.99
CA ASP A 95 2.70 7.74 -15.58
C ASP A 95 2.01 9.11 -15.53
N VAL A 96 2.66 10.09 -14.91
CA VAL A 96 2.08 11.43 -14.69
C VAL A 96 1.83 12.18 -16.00
N SER A 97 2.58 11.86 -17.07
CA SER A 97 2.47 12.55 -18.36
C SER A 97 1.18 12.25 -19.12
N ILE A 98 0.43 11.21 -18.71
CA ILE A 98 -0.86 10.85 -19.33
C ILE A 98 -1.99 11.79 -18.91
N PHE A 99 -1.84 12.48 -17.77
CA PHE A 99 -2.86 13.37 -17.23
C PHE A 99 -2.90 14.72 -17.96
N PRO A 100 -4.01 15.47 -17.89
CA PRO A 100 -4.06 16.86 -18.32
C PRO A 100 -2.99 17.75 -17.66
N GLU A 101 -2.57 18.83 -18.33
CA GLU A 101 -1.54 19.75 -17.80
C GLU A 101 -1.91 20.34 -16.42
N GLU A 102 -3.20 20.56 -16.19
CA GLU A 102 -3.72 21.06 -14.90
C GLU A 102 -3.43 20.07 -13.77
N ASP A 103 -3.67 18.78 -14.00
CA ASP A 103 -3.45 17.70 -13.04
C ASP A 103 -1.98 17.41 -12.83
N GLN A 104 -1.18 17.45 -13.90
CA GLN A 104 0.29 17.35 -13.81
C GLN A 104 0.85 18.45 -12.91
N LYS A 105 0.34 19.68 -13.03
CA LYS A 105 0.76 20.79 -12.17
C LYS A 105 0.37 20.55 -10.71
N LEU A 106 -0.82 20.02 -10.44
CA LEU A 106 -1.23 19.67 -9.07
C LEU A 106 -0.33 18.59 -8.47
N LEU A 107 0.00 17.54 -9.23
CA LEU A 107 0.93 16.48 -8.83
C LEU A 107 2.36 17.01 -8.67
N HIS A 108 2.77 18.01 -9.45
CA HIS A 108 4.07 18.66 -9.27
C HIS A 108 4.12 19.52 -7.98
N ASP A 109 3.08 20.30 -7.73
CA ASP A 109 2.97 21.17 -6.55
C ASP A 109 2.81 20.36 -5.25
N GLY A 110 2.18 19.18 -5.36
CA GLY A 110 1.91 18.26 -4.26
C GLY A 110 0.58 18.52 -3.58
N ILE A 111 -0.22 17.45 -3.48
CA ILE A 111 -1.58 17.48 -2.94
C ILE A 111 -1.54 16.95 -1.51
N GLN A 112 -1.91 17.80 -0.55
CA GLN A 112 -1.96 17.39 0.85
C GLN A 112 -3.25 16.64 1.15
N ALA A 113 -3.14 15.52 1.85
CA ALA A 113 -4.27 14.72 2.32
C ALA A 113 -4.10 14.41 3.80
N ARG A 114 -5.13 14.68 4.61
CA ARG A 114 -5.13 14.32 6.03
C ARG A 114 -5.82 12.99 6.24
N GLY A 115 -5.01 12.04 6.69
CA GLY A 115 -5.41 10.68 6.99
C GLY A 115 -5.73 9.86 5.76
N THR A 116 -6.03 8.59 6.00
CA THR A 116 -6.24 7.61 4.92
C THR A 116 -7.48 7.90 4.08
N ALA A 117 -8.54 8.48 4.66
CA ALA A 117 -9.78 8.76 3.95
C ALA A 117 -9.63 9.84 2.87
N GLU A 118 -8.90 10.93 3.17
CA GLU A 118 -8.61 11.94 2.15
C GLU A 118 -7.58 11.43 1.15
N LEU A 119 -6.57 10.67 1.60
CA LEU A 119 -5.57 10.09 0.72
C LEU A 119 -6.23 9.21 -0.35
N THR A 120 -7.14 8.31 0.05
CA THR A 120 -7.86 7.44 -0.89
C THR A 120 -8.64 8.25 -1.91
N ARG A 121 -9.35 9.32 -1.48
CA ARG A 121 -10.09 10.18 -2.42
C ARG A 121 -9.19 10.83 -3.45
N VAL A 122 -8.03 11.34 -3.01
CA VAL A 122 -7.07 11.95 -3.93
C VAL A 122 -6.56 10.92 -4.94
N ILE A 123 -6.24 9.70 -4.50
CA ILE A 123 -5.77 8.64 -5.41
C ILE A 123 -6.85 8.22 -6.40
N GLU A 124 -8.10 8.05 -5.95
CA GLU A 124 -9.24 7.65 -6.81
C GLU A 124 -9.46 8.62 -7.99
N ASP A 125 -9.13 9.90 -7.84
CA ASP A 125 -9.21 10.89 -8.93
C ASP A 125 -8.21 10.61 -10.08
N TYR A 126 -7.14 9.85 -9.81
CA TYR A 126 -6.07 9.54 -10.77
C TYR A 126 -6.06 8.08 -11.28
N GLU A 127 -6.87 7.19 -10.70
CA GLU A 127 -6.98 5.78 -11.13
C GLU A 127 -8.09 5.53 -12.19
N GLY A 128 -8.68 6.59 -12.76
CA GLY A 128 -9.85 6.56 -13.65
C GLY A 128 -9.59 6.26 -15.13
#